data_AF-A0A344AR63-F1
#
_entry.id   AF-A0A344AR63-F1
#
_cell.length_a   1.000
_cell.length_b   1.000
_cell.length_c   1.000
_cell.angle_alpha   90.00
_cell.angle_beta   90.00
_cell.angle_gamma   90.00
#
_symmetry.space_group_name_H-M   'P 1'
#
loop_
_entity.id
_entity.type
_entity.pdbx_description
1 polymer ?
#
loop_
_entity_poly.entity_id
_entity_poly.type
_entity_poly.pdbx_seq_one_letter_code
_entity_poly.pdbx_strand_id
1 'polypeptide(L)'
;MVFCFFLFFVGFYVFYFSSFHSLIVLLFVEVLILGVLCFLFFMGYSWFFCLMFLLVAVCLGAYGVSLFVSLTRSKGVNYFLSF
;
A
#
# COMPACT_ATOMS: atom_id res chain seq x y z
N MET A 1 -16.20 -13.55 -1.37
CA MET A 1 -16.37 -12.42 -2.31
C MET A 1 -16.84 -11.12 -1.64
N VAL A 2 -18.01 -11.06 -1.00
CA VAL A 2 -18.55 -9.81 -0.40
C VAL A 2 -17.56 -9.14 0.57
N PHE A 3 -16.89 -9.92 1.41
CA PHE A 3 -15.87 -9.41 2.34
C PHE A 3 -14.68 -8.73 1.65
N CYS A 4 -14.15 -9.31 0.56
CA CYS A 4 -13.03 -8.69 -0.15
C CYS A 4 -13.47 -7.37 -0.82
N PHE A 5 -14.69 -7.31 -1.38
CA PHE A 5 -15.26 -6.05 -1.92
C PHE A 5 -15.44 -4.98 -0.83
N PHE A 6 -15.89 -5.38 0.37
CA PHE A 6 -16.02 -4.48 1.50
C PHE A 6 -14.66 -3.89 1.93
N LEU A 7 -13.61 -4.72 2.02
CA LEU A 7 -12.25 -4.25 2.33
C LEU A 7 -11.74 -3.24 1.31
N PHE A 8 -11.96 -3.48 0.02
CA PHE A 8 -11.63 -2.53 -1.02
C PHE A 8 -12.39 -1.21 -0.85
N PHE A 9 -13.71 -1.27 -0.64
CA PHE A 9 -14.54 -0.06 -0.49
C PHE A 9 -14.13 0.77 0.72
N VAL A 10 -13.88 0.14 1.85
CA VAL A 10 -13.41 0.82 3.07
C VAL A 10 -12.02 1.44 2.84
N GLY A 11 -11.11 0.71 2.20
CA GLY A 11 -9.79 1.23 1.85
C GLY A 11 -9.87 2.47 0.95
N PHE A 12 -10.70 2.42 -0.10
CA PHE A 12 -10.92 3.54 -1.02
C PHE A 12 -11.55 4.73 -0.32
N TYR A 13 -12.52 4.50 0.58
CA TYR A 13 -13.14 5.55 1.37
C TYR A 13 -12.11 6.25 2.27
N VAL A 14 -11.29 5.48 3.01
CA VAL A 14 -10.23 6.04 3.86
C VAL A 14 -9.22 6.85 3.04
N PHE A 15 -8.85 6.37 1.86
CA PHE A 15 -7.96 7.09 0.95
C PHE A 15 -8.54 8.42 0.47
N TYR A 16 -9.83 8.45 0.11
CA TYR A 16 -10.50 9.66 -0.36
C TYR A 16 -10.64 10.73 0.75
N PHE A 17 -10.92 10.31 1.98
CA PHE A 17 -11.12 11.22 3.11
C PHE A 17 -9.83 11.70 3.77
N SER A 18 -8.72 10.98 3.61
CA SER A 18 -7.41 11.39 4.13
C SER A 18 -6.61 12.19 3.11
N SER A 19 -6.96 13.46 2.97
CA SER A 19 -6.14 14.41 2.22
C SER A 19 -4.92 14.81 3.07
N PHE A 20 -3.69 14.62 2.54
CA PHE A 20 -2.41 15.21 2.99
C PHE A 20 -1.42 14.41 3.87
N HIS A 21 -1.63 13.14 4.20
CA HIS A 21 -0.58 12.34 4.87
C HIS A 21 -0.06 11.23 3.96
N SER A 22 1.14 11.38 3.39
CA SER A 22 1.73 10.41 2.45
C SER A 22 1.83 8.97 3.00
N LEU A 23 1.93 8.82 4.32
CA LEU A 23 1.92 7.54 5.03
C LEU A 23 0.56 6.82 4.93
N ILE A 24 -0.55 7.54 4.82
CA ILE A 24 -1.88 6.96 4.59
C ILE A 24 -2.01 6.40 3.16
N VAL A 25 -1.30 6.98 2.19
CA VAL A 25 -1.23 6.42 0.83
C VAL A 25 -0.53 5.06 0.83
N LEU A 26 0.55 4.90 1.60
CA LEU A 26 1.22 3.61 1.76
C LEU A 26 0.32 2.58 2.45
N LEU A 27 -0.41 2.99 3.49
CA LEU A 27 -1.34 2.10 4.19
C LEU A 27 -2.49 1.65 3.29
N PHE A 28 -2.95 2.51 2.37
CA PHE A 28 -3.94 2.14 1.36
C PHE A 28 -3.43 1.05 0.41
N VAL A 29 -2.17 1.13 -0.04
CA VAL A 29 -1.57 0.10 -0.92
C VAL A 29 -1.53 -1.27 -0.24
N GLU A 30 -1.20 -1.33 1.04
CA GLU A 30 -1.22 -2.59 1.82
C GLU A 30 -2.63 -3.21 1.91
N VAL A 31 -3.67 -2.38 2.09
CA VAL A 31 -5.07 -2.84 2.12
C VAL A 31 -5.51 -3.39 0.75
N LEU A 32 -5.06 -2.79 -0.35
CA LEU A 32 -5.32 -3.30 -1.71
C LEU A 32 -4.68 -4.68 -1.93
N ILE A 33 -3.42 -4.86 -1.50
CA ILE A 33 -2.69 -6.14 -1.61
C ILE A 33 -3.44 -7.25 -0.85
N LEU A 34 -3.91 -6.96 0.37
CA LEU A 34 -4.71 -7.92 1.16
C LEU A 34 -6.05 -8.25 0.50
N GLY A 35 -6.71 -7.26 -0.12
CA GLY A 35 -7.94 -7.48 -0.89
C GLY A 35 -7.73 -8.43 -2.07
N VAL A 36 -6.63 -8.26 -2.83
CA VAL A 36 -6.27 -9.14 -3.95
C VAL A 36 -5.91 -10.54 -3.46
N LEU A 37 -5.18 -10.67 -2.35
CA LEU A 37 -4.84 -11.96 -1.78
C LEU A 37 -6.10 -12.74 -1.33
N CYS A 38 -7.04 -12.06 -0.67
CA CYS A 38 -8.36 -12.59 -0.32
C CYS A 38 -9.11 -13.12 -1.55
N PHE A 39 -9.04 -12.38 -2.66
CA PHE A 39 -9.68 -12.77 -3.92
C PHE A 39 -9.00 -13.97 -4.58
N LEU A 40 -7.67 -14.00 -4.65
CA LEU A 40 -6.89 -15.12 -5.18
C LEU A 40 -7.14 -16.40 -4.39
N PHE A 41 -7.25 -16.28 -3.06
CA PHE A 41 -7.60 -17.41 -2.21
C PHE A 41 -9.00 -17.95 -2.51
N PHE A 42 -9.97 -17.05 -2.75
CA PHE A 42 -11.34 -17.43 -3.08
C PHE A 42 -11.48 -18.08 -4.47
N MET A 43 -10.62 -17.70 -5.41
CA MET A 43 -10.54 -18.29 -6.74
C MET A 43 -9.83 -19.65 -6.76
N GLY A 44 -9.33 -20.13 -5.61
CA GLY A 44 -8.72 -21.45 -5.50
C GLY A 44 -7.33 -21.56 -6.14
N TYR A 45 -6.60 -20.44 -6.25
CA TYR A 45 -5.22 -20.47 -6.72
C TYR A 45 -4.34 -21.29 -5.76
N SER A 46 -3.28 -21.91 -6.29
CA SER A 46 -2.32 -22.66 -5.49
C SER A 46 -1.66 -21.77 -4.43
N TRP A 47 -1.47 -22.32 -3.23
CA TRP A 47 -0.78 -21.66 -2.12
C TRP A 47 0.59 -21.09 -2.50
N PHE A 48 1.31 -21.77 -3.40
CA PHE A 48 2.59 -21.30 -3.91
C PHE A 48 2.47 -19.96 -4.65
N PHE A 49 1.41 -19.79 -5.45
CA PHE A 49 1.16 -18.54 -6.16
C PHE A 49 0.81 -17.40 -5.19
N CYS A 50 -0.02 -17.68 -4.18
CA CYS A 50 -0.38 -16.69 -3.16
C CYS A 50 0.84 -16.23 -2.34
N LEU A 51 1.75 -17.14 -1.99
CA LEU A 51 2.98 -16.81 -1.26
C LEU A 51 3.95 -15.98 -2.10
N MET A 52 4.11 -16.33 -3.38
CA MET A 52 4.94 -15.55 -4.31
C MET A 52 4.39 -14.13 -4.51
N PHE A 53 3.07 -13.99 -4.65
CA PHE A 53 2.41 -12.69 -4.73
C PHE A 53 2.68 -11.84 -3.47
N LEU A 54 2.54 -12.44 -2.28
CA LEU A 54 2.75 -11.75 -1.00
C LEU A 54 4.22 -11.29 -0.85
N LEU A 55 5.19 -12.13 -1.23
CA LEU A 55 6.61 -11.77 -1.21
C LEU A 55 6.90 -10.53 -2.05
N VAL A 56 6.45 -10.53 -3.31
CA VAL A 56 6.64 -9.37 -4.21
C VAL A 56 5.95 -8.13 -3.65
N ALA A 57 4.76 -8.29 -3.07
CA ALA A 57 4.01 -7.18 -2.51
C ALA A 57 4.71 -6.54 -1.30
N VAL A 58 5.26 -7.33 -0.37
CA VAL A 58 6.04 -6.83 0.77
C VAL A 58 7.32 -6.10 0.30
N CYS A 59 7.99 -6.61 -0.73
CA CYS A 59 9.15 -5.93 -1.31
C CYS A 59 8.79 -4.56 -1.92
N LEU A 60 7.65 -4.47 -2.61
CA LEU A 60 7.13 -3.21 -3.14
C LEU A 60 6.74 -2.25 -2.01
N GLY A 61 6.17 -2.74 -0.92
CA GLY A 61 5.88 -1.96 0.29
C GLY A 61 7.15 -1.37 0.91
N ALA A 62 8.18 -2.20 1.13
CA ALA A 62 9.47 -1.75 1.64
C ALA A 62 10.15 -0.73 0.71
N TYR A 63 10.07 -0.93 -0.60
CA TYR A 63 10.54 0.02 -1.60
C TYR A 63 9.79 1.36 -1.51
N GLY A 64 8.46 1.33 -1.38
CA GLY A 64 7.63 2.51 -1.19
C GLY A 64 8.02 3.33 0.04
N VAL A 65 8.28 2.67 1.18
CA VAL A 65 8.74 3.34 2.41
C VAL A 65 10.12 3.97 2.20
N SER A 66 11.04 3.28 1.52
CA SER A 66 12.40 3.80 1.26
C SER A 66 12.36 5.07 0.38
N LEU A 67 11.47 5.09 -0.63
CA LEU A 67 11.22 6.28 -1.45
C LEU A 67 10.56 7.40 -0.65
N PHE A 68 9.64 7.08 0.25
CA PHE A 68 9.02 8.09 1.10
C PHE A 68 10.04 8.78 2.02
N VAL A 69 10.97 8.00 2.61
CA VAL A 69 12.06 8.55 3.44
C VAL A 69 13.04 9.40 2.62
N SER A 70 13.34 9.04 1.37
CA SER A 70 14.22 9.86 0.53
C SER A 70 13.57 11.18 0.08
N LEU A 71 12.27 11.18 -0.19
CA LEU A 71 11.49 12.37 -0.52
C LEU A 71 11.37 13.34 0.67
N THR A 72 11.20 12.82 1.89
CA THR A 72 11.14 13.66 3.09
C THR A 72 12.51 14.28 3.41
N ARG A 73 13.63 13.55 3.25
CA ARG A 73 14.98 14.10 3.42
C ARG A 73 15.33 15.18 2.38
N SER A 74 15.01 14.96 1.11
CA SER A 74 15.32 15.94 0.05
C SER A 74 14.47 17.21 0.14
N LYS A 75 13.17 17.10 0.40
CA LYS A 75 12.31 18.26 0.64
C LYS A 75 12.72 19.01 1.91
N GLY A 76 13.04 18.30 3.00
CA GLY A 76 13.54 18.90 4.24
C GLY A 76 14.81 19.73 4.05
N VAL A 77 15.80 19.22 3.31
CA VAL A 77 17.04 19.94 3.00
C VAL A 77 16.79 21.22 2.18
N ASN A 78 15.86 21.19 1.21
CA ASN A 78 15.53 22.36 0.41
C ASN A 78 14.83 23.48 1.21
N TYR A 79 14.12 23.15 2.31
CA TYR A 79 13.59 24.17 3.22
C TYR A 79 14.67 24.86 4.05
N PHE A 80 15.75 24.16 4.41
CA PHE A 80 16.87 24.73 5.17
C PHE A 80 17.85 25.53 4.30
N LEU A 81 17.96 25.22 3.01
CA LEU A 81 18.88 25.89 2.08
C LEU A 81 18.28 27.12 1.38
N SER A 82 17.01 27.44 1.65
CA SER A 82 16.28 28.58 1.08
C SER A 82 16.30 29.84 1.97
N PHE A 83 17.21 29.91 2.94
CA PHE A 83 17.50 31.12 3.72
C PHE A 83 18.86 31.69 3.33
#